data_AF-A0A4Z2EQ06-F1
#
_entry.id   AF-A0A4Z2EQ06-F1
#
_cell.length_a   1.000
_cell.length_b   1.000
_cell.length_c   1.000
_cell.angle_alpha   90.00
_cell.angle_beta   90.00
_cell.angle_gamma   90.00
#
_symmetry.space_group_name_H-M   'P 1'
#
loop_
_entity.id
_entity.type
_entity.pdbx_description
1 polymer ?
#
loop_
_entity_poly.entity_id
_entity_poly.type
_entity_poly.pdbx_seq_one_letter_code
_entity_poly.pdbx_strand_id
1 'polypeptide(L)'
;MKRLYPDREQVSSAPSKHARREDPQRVLLYVRTHTEEVFDALMLSAPTLSGLRDAVSEKYGLQKDTIGKIYKKCKRGIFIHMDDNIIQHYTNQAAFLIEMSEVSNGQFQVTLIEV
;
A
#
# COMPACT_ATOMS: atom_id res chain seq x y z
N MET A 1 33.46 3.77 59.50
CA MET A 1 32.30 4.68 59.37
C MET A 1 31.61 4.39 58.03
N LYS A 2 30.40 3.83 58.07
CA LYS A 2 29.58 3.50 56.90
C LYS A 2 28.94 4.78 56.37
N ARG A 3 29.10 5.11 55.08
CA ARG A 3 28.29 6.15 54.43
C ARG A 3 27.15 5.47 53.68
N LEU A 4 25.95 5.88 54.06
CA LEU A 4 24.65 5.38 53.64
C LEU A 4 24.35 5.82 52.19
N TYR A 5 23.77 4.92 51.40
CA TYR A 5 23.11 5.26 50.14
C TYR A 5 21.77 5.93 50.45
N PRO A 6 21.41 7.06 49.81
CA PRO A 6 20.05 7.52 49.83
C PRO A 6 19.20 6.66 48.88
N ASP A 7 18.33 5.88 49.49
CA ASP A 7 17.12 5.36 48.86
C ASP A 7 16.20 6.54 48.52
N ARG A 8 15.87 6.68 47.24
CA ARG A 8 14.70 7.45 46.84
C ARG A 8 14.17 6.91 45.53
N GLU A 9 13.23 6.00 45.69
CA GLU A 9 12.14 5.74 44.75
C GLU A 9 11.71 7.06 44.07
N GLN A 10 12.11 7.24 42.82
CA GLN A 10 11.44 8.14 41.91
C GLN A 10 11.05 7.32 40.69
N VAL A 11 9.90 6.67 40.81
CA VAL A 11 9.15 6.09 39.71
C VAL A 11 8.80 7.25 38.77
N SER A 12 9.69 7.55 37.83
CA SER A 12 9.34 8.40 36.68
C SER A 12 8.35 7.58 35.86
N SER A 13 7.07 7.92 35.97
CA SER A 13 6.00 7.36 35.17
C SER A 13 6.44 7.36 33.70
N ALA A 14 6.54 6.15 33.12
CA ALA A 14 6.80 5.97 31.71
C ALA A 14 5.89 6.92 30.91
N PRO A 15 6.41 7.61 29.89
CA PRO A 15 5.62 8.55 29.12
C PRO A 15 4.37 7.82 28.66
N SER A 16 3.23 8.43 28.96
CA SER A 16 1.89 7.98 28.60
C SER A 16 1.94 7.26 27.26
N LYS A 17 1.56 5.98 27.27
CA LYS A 17 1.23 5.24 26.05
C LYS A 17 0.07 5.99 25.40
N HIS A 18 0.39 7.02 24.62
CA HIS A 18 -0.50 7.46 23.57
C HIS A 18 -0.78 6.18 22.80
N ALA A 19 -2.03 5.72 22.83
CA ALA A 19 -2.52 4.77 21.86
C ALA A 19 -2.03 5.35 20.54
N ARG A 20 -1.02 4.71 19.95
CA ARG A 20 -0.47 5.07 18.67
C ARG A 20 -1.72 5.02 17.81
N ARG A 21 -2.26 6.19 17.41
CA ARG A 21 -3.28 6.22 16.37
C ARG A 21 -2.66 5.36 15.29
N GLU A 22 -3.25 4.23 14.97
CA GLU A 22 -2.72 3.36 13.92
C GLU A 22 -2.54 4.29 12.74
N ASP A 23 -1.29 4.61 12.42
CA ASP A 23 -0.99 5.32 11.19
C ASP A 23 -1.70 4.50 10.11
N PRO A 24 -2.51 5.12 9.24
CA PRO A 24 -3.15 4.39 8.16
C PRO A 24 -2.06 3.56 7.49
N GLN A 25 -2.17 2.22 7.57
CA GLN A 25 -1.09 1.32 7.19
C GLN A 25 -0.75 1.56 5.73
N ARG A 26 0.27 2.38 5.48
CA ARG A 26 0.78 2.65 4.15
C ARG A 26 1.32 1.34 3.59
N VAL A 27 0.99 1.05 2.34
CA VAL A 27 1.44 -0.16 1.66
C VAL A 27 2.32 0.25 0.48
N LEU A 28 3.57 -0.18 0.48
CA LEU A 28 4.45 -0.07 -0.68
C LEU A 28 4.26 -1.32 -1.53
N LEU A 29 3.95 -1.14 -2.81
CA LEU A 29 3.97 -2.21 -3.80
C LEU A 29 5.14 -2.01 -4.75
N TYR A 30 5.63 -3.11 -5.31
CA TYR A 30 6.59 -3.10 -6.40
C TYR A 30 5.88 -3.46 -7.70
N VAL A 31 5.93 -2.58 -8.68
CA VAL A 31 5.23 -2.78 -9.96
C VAL A 31 6.19 -2.62 -11.14
N ARG A 32 5.97 -3.42 -12.18
CA ARG A 32 6.60 -3.22 -13.49
C ARG A 32 5.68 -3.68 -14.60
N THR A 33 5.84 -3.16 -15.79
CA THR A 33 5.20 -3.69 -17.00
C THR A 33 5.93 -4.95 -17.48
N HIS A 34 5.33 -5.68 -18.42
CA HIS A 34 5.96 -6.86 -19.02
C HIS A 34 7.30 -6.56 -19.71
N THR A 35 7.50 -5.33 -20.18
CA THR A 35 8.67 -4.89 -20.94
C THR A 35 9.79 -4.32 -20.08
N GLU A 36 9.52 -3.98 -18.82
CA GLU A 36 10.52 -3.41 -17.91
C GLU A 36 11.24 -4.52 -17.15
N GLU A 37 12.55 -4.37 -16.91
CA GLU A 37 13.35 -5.32 -16.13
C GLU A 37 13.40 -5.00 -14.64
N VAL A 38 13.11 -3.73 -14.29
CA VAL A 38 13.16 -3.21 -12.92
C VAL A 38 11.75 -2.95 -12.40
N PHE A 39 11.57 -3.16 -11.10
CA PHE A 39 10.33 -2.78 -10.43
C PHE A 39 10.45 -1.36 -9.87
N ASP A 40 9.40 -0.60 -10.03
CA ASP A 40 9.24 0.68 -9.39
C ASP A 40 8.39 0.60 -8.12
N ALA A 41 8.63 1.54 -7.22
CA ALA A 41 7.78 1.77 -6.06
C ALA A 41 6.41 2.36 -6.45
N LEU A 42 5.34 1.77 -5.92
CA LEU A 42 3.98 2.30 -5.94
C LEU A 42 3.48 2.38 -4.50
N MET A 43 3.53 3.57 -3.91
CA MET A 43 3.17 3.79 -2.51
C MET A 43 1.70 4.15 -2.38
N LEU A 44 0.94 3.33 -1.66
CA LEU A 44 -0.45 3.63 -1.29
C LEU A 44 -0.46 4.39 0.04
N SER A 45 -1.02 5.59 0.05
CA SER A 45 -1.19 6.41 1.25
C SER A 45 -2.17 5.79 2.26
N ALA A 46 -3.12 5.01 1.76
CA ALA A 46 -4.04 4.18 2.53
C ALA A 46 -4.31 2.88 1.77
N PRO A 47 -4.54 1.75 2.47
CA PRO A 47 -4.79 0.46 1.83
C PRO A 47 -6.25 0.36 1.37
N THR A 48 -6.65 1.24 0.46
CA THR A 48 -8.01 1.30 -0.11
C THR A 48 -7.93 1.36 -1.63
N LEU A 49 -9.05 1.08 -2.30
CA LEU A 49 -9.19 1.17 -3.74
C LEU A 49 -9.00 2.60 -4.24
N SER A 50 -9.44 3.60 -3.47
CA SER A 50 -9.10 5.00 -3.77
C SER A 50 -7.61 5.24 -3.67
N GLY A 51 -6.95 4.78 -2.60
CA GLY A 51 -5.51 4.96 -2.43
C GLY A 51 -4.70 4.30 -3.54
N LEU A 52 -5.15 3.14 -4.05
CA LEU A 52 -4.56 2.51 -5.22
C LEU A 52 -4.76 3.33 -6.50
N ARG A 53 -5.97 3.87 -6.74
CA ARG A 53 -6.23 4.78 -7.87
C ARG A 53 -5.35 6.03 -7.81
N ASP A 54 -5.22 6.63 -6.62
CA ASP A 54 -4.40 7.82 -6.40
C ASP A 54 -2.93 7.53 -6.73
N ALA A 55 -2.39 6.42 -6.22
CA ALA A 55 -1.01 6.03 -6.49
C ALA A 55 -0.75 5.74 -7.98
N VAL A 56 -1.69 5.08 -8.67
CA VAL A 56 -1.58 4.80 -10.12
C VAL A 56 -1.70 6.10 -10.93
N SER A 57 -2.63 6.98 -10.57
CA SER A 57 -2.81 8.29 -11.19
C SER A 57 -1.53 9.12 -11.12
N GLU A 58 -0.92 9.21 -9.94
CA GLU A 58 0.32 9.93 -9.71
C GLU A 58 1.49 9.31 -10.51
N LYS A 59 1.66 7.99 -10.43
CA LYS A 59 2.79 7.30 -11.06
C LYS A 59 2.77 7.36 -12.59
N TYR A 60 1.59 7.26 -13.20
CA TYR A 60 1.45 7.15 -14.66
C TYR A 60 0.85 8.40 -15.33
N GLY A 61 0.61 9.47 -14.57
CA GLY A 61 0.07 10.73 -15.11
C GLY A 61 -1.36 10.62 -15.63
N LEU A 62 -2.15 9.67 -15.12
CA LEU A 62 -3.54 9.46 -15.51
C LEU A 62 -4.46 10.32 -14.67
N GLN A 63 -5.58 10.80 -15.24
CA GLN A 63 -6.63 11.42 -14.45
C GLN A 63 -7.30 10.34 -13.58
N LYS A 64 -7.41 10.55 -12.27
CA LYS A 64 -8.00 9.56 -11.34
C LYS A 64 -9.36 9.04 -11.81
N ASP A 65 -10.21 9.93 -12.32
CA ASP A 65 -11.57 9.60 -12.79
C ASP A 65 -11.59 8.83 -14.12
N THR A 66 -10.45 8.76 -14.82
CA THR A 66 -10.28 7.88 -15.99
C THR A 66 -9.85 6.48 -15.59
N ILE A 67 -9.43 6.24 -14.34
CA ILE A 67 -9.07 4.91 -13.85
C ILE A 67 -10.35 4.17 -13.42
N GLY A 68 -10.93 3.45 -14.37
CA GLY A 68 -12.19 2.74 -14.21
C GLY A 68 -12.04 1.48 -13.36
N LYS A 69 -11.99 0.33 -14.02
CA LYS A 69 -11.96 -0.98 -13.36
C LYS A 69 -10.53 -1.37 -12.98
N ILE A 70 -10.35 -1.84 -11.75
CA ILE A 70 -9.09 -2.41 -11.28
C ILE A 70 -9.29 -3.88 -10.96
N TYR A 71 -8.40 -4.70 -11.49
CA TYR A 71 -8.40 -6.14 -11.30
C TYR A 71 -7.09 -6.62 -10.69
N LYS A 72 -7.16 -7.76 -10.02
CA LYS A 72 -6.01 -8.59 -9.67
C LYS A 72 -6.09 -9.89 -10.44
N LYS A 73 -4.99 -10.31 -11.05
CA LYS A 73 -4.84 -11.66 -11.62
C LYS A 73 -3.93 -12.45 -10.70
N CYS A 74 -4.47 -13.48 -10.04
CA CYS A 74 -3.67 -14.32 -9.15
C CYS A 74 -2.81 -15.32 -9.93
N LYS A 75 -1.88 -16.00 -9.25
CA LYS A 75 -1.02 -17.04 -9.88
C LYS A 75 -1.80 -18.17 -10.58
N ARG A 76 -3.07 -18.40 -10.21
CA ARG A 76 -3.97 -19.36 -10.86
C ARG A 76 -4.60 -18.84 -12.15
N GLY A 77 -4.28 -17.63 -12.58
CA GLY A 77 -4.86 -16.98 -13.76
C GLY A 77 -6.27 -16.43 -13.58
N ILE A 78 -6.81 -16.45 -12.35
CA ILE A 78 -8.16 -15.97 -12.04
C ILE A 78 -8.13 -14.46 -11.82
N PHE A 79 -9.10 -13.77 -12.43
CA PHE A 79 -9.32 -12.34 -12.22
C PHE A 79 -10.25 -12.11 -11.02
N ILE A 80 -9.85 -11.17 -10.17
CA ILE A 80 -10.62 -10.71 -9.03
C ILE A 80 -10.85 -9.20 -9.19
N HIS A 81 -12.08 -8.76 -8.96
CA HIS A 81 -12.38 -7.33 -8.84
C HIS A 81 -11.73 -6.78 -7.57
N MET A 82 -10.96 -5.72 -7.70
CA MET A 82 -10.31 -5.11 -6.54
C MET A 82 -11.30 -4.29 -5.72
N ASP A 83 -11.22 -4.46 -4.40
CA ASP A 83 -11.92 -3.68 -3.39
C ASP A 83 -10.98 -3.37 -2.21
N ASP A 84 -11.48 -2.62 -1.22
CA ASP A 84 -10.69 -2.23 -0.05
C ASP A 84 -10.25 -3.45 0.78
N ASN A 85 -11.08 -4.48 0.90
CA ASN A 85 -10.76 -5.68 1.69
C ASN A 85 -9.56 -6.41 1.09
N ILE A 86 -9.50 -6.57 -0.24
CA ILE A 86 -8.37 -7.21 -0.91
C ILE A 86 -7.08 -6.39 -0.72
N ILE A 87 -7.17 -5.06 -0.83
CA ILE A 87 -6.00 -4.17 -0.73
C ILE A 87 -5.44 -4.12 0.69
N GLN A 88 -6.31 -4.15 1.70
CA GLN A 88 -5.91 -4.25 3.11
C GLN A 88 -5.07 -5.51 3.41
N HIS A 89 -5.25 -6.57 2.63
CA HIS A 89 -4.47 -7.80 2.77
C HIS A 89 -3.17 -7.82 1.95
N TYR A 90 -2.85 -6.75 1.22
CA TYR A 90 -1.56 -6.70 0.54
C TYR A 90 -0.42 -6.59 1.55
N THR A 91 0.55 -7.49 1.38
CA THR A 91 1.80 -7.44 2.12
C THR A 91 2.63 -6.28 1.60
N ASN A 92 3.25 -5.55 2.52
CA ASN A 92 4.22 -4.52 2.13
C ASN A 92 5.32 -5.14 1.26
N GLN A 93 5.74 -4.42 0.22
CA GLN A 93 6.73 -4.82 -0.78
C GLN A 93 6.30 -5.98 -1.69
N ALA A 94 5.00 -6.33 -1.72
CA ALA A 94 4.49 -7.29 -2.68
C ALA A 94 4.72 -6.81 -4.13
N ALA A 95 5.17 -7.73 -4.98
CA ALA A 95 5.56 -7.46 -6.36
C ALA A 95 4.49 -7.92 -7.35
N PHE A 96 4.19 -7.09 -8.34
CA PHE A 96 3.19 -7.34 -9.37
C PHE A 96 3.69 -6.89 -10.74
N LEU A 97 3.24 -7.58 -11.78
CA LEU A 97 3.18 -6.92 -13.08
C LEU A 97 1.95 -6.00 -13.11
N ILE A 98 2.08 -4.84 -13.73
CA ILE A 98 0.97 -3.93 -13.94
C ILE A 98 0.69 -3.79 -15.44
N GLU A 99 -0.56 -4.01 -15.79
CA GLU A 99 -1.07 -3.78 -17.14
C GLU A 99 -2.12 -2.68 -17.11
N MET A 100 -2.06 -1.78 -18.08
CA MET A 100 -3.05 -0.74 -18.30
C MET A 100 -3.58 -0.86 -19.72
N SER A 101 -4.90 -0.93 -19.85
CA SER A 101 -5.56 -1.01 -21.15
C SER A 101 -6.64 0.05 -21.24
N GLU A 102 -6.60 0.82 -22.31
CA GLU A 102 -7.69 1.74 -22.62
C GLU A 102 -8.93 0.93 -23.02
N VAL A 103 -10.07 1.29 -22.42
CA VAL A 103 -11.38 0.76 -22.75
C VAL A 103 -12.21 1.87 -23.39
N SER A 104 -13.39 1.53 -23.90
CA SER A 104 -14.31 2.49 -24.49
C SER A 104 -14.54 3.72 -23.59
N ASN A 105 -14.61 4.90 -24.21
CA ASN A 105 -14.87 6.19 -23.56
C ASN A 105 -13.69 6.79 -22.78
N GLY A 106 -12.45 6.47 -23.16
CA GLY A 106 -11.24 7.07 -22.58
C GLY A 106 -10.99 6.67 -21.12
N GLN A 107 -11.58 5.55 -20.70
CA GLN A 107 -11.36 4.95 -19.38
C GLN A 107 -10.22 3.95 -19.48
N PHE A 108 -9.49 3.75 -18.40
CA PHE A 108 -8.42 2.79 -18.27
C PHE A 108 -8.84 1.66 -17.33
N GLN A 109 -8.58 0.44 -17.78
CA GLN A 109 -8.59 -0.74 -16.93
C GLN A 109 -7.16 -1.01 -16.45
N VAL A 110 -7.00 -1.22 -15.14
CA VAL A 110 -5.71 -1.57 -14.52
C VAL A 110 -5.76 -3.01 -14.02
N THR A 111 -4.73 -3.79 -14.29
CA THR A 111 -4.58 -5.16 -13.76
C THR A 111 -3.26 -5.31 -13.02
N LEU A 112 -3.32 -5.75 -11.76
CA LEU A 112 -2.15 -6.20 -10.99
C LEU A 112 -2.03 -7.72 -11.09
N ILE A 113 -0.97 -8.22 -11.71
CA ILE A 113 -0.73 -9.65 -11.92
C ILE A 113 0.31 -10.14 -10.91
N GLU A 114 -0.05 -11.15 -10.12
CA GLU A 114 0.90 -11.81 -9.21
C GLU A 114 1.96 -12.58 -10.00
N VAL A 115 3.23 -12.36 -9.64
CA VAL A 115 4.39 -13.13 -10.11
C VAL A 115 4.76 -14.20 -9.09
#